data_AF-A0A3D0UMZ7-F1
#
_entry.id   AF-A0A3D0UMZ7-F1
#
_cell.length_a   1.000
_cell.length_b   1.000
_cell.length_c   1.000
_cell.angle_alpha   90.00
_cell.angle_beta   90.00
_cell.angle_gamma   90.00
#
_symmetry.space_group_name_H-M   'P 1'
#
loop_
_entity.id
_entity.type
_entity.pdbx_description
1 polymer ?
#
loop_
_entity_poly.entity_id
_entity_poly.type
_entity_poly.pdbx_seq_one_letter_code
_entity_poly.pdbx_strand_id
1 'polypeptide(L)'
;MAKLMMSFRVVGSTPTIDDIQTRFSLTNEEIDRNFGVVQVDPEEDLYTILVEESAADKVQPGGNIREVEGPFANPRIEPFGPPEP
;
A
#
# COMPACT_ATOMS: atom_id res chain seq x y z
N MET A 1 -9.77 8.51 8.59
CA MET A 1 -9.62 8.93 7.18
C MET A 1 -9.63 7.67 6.34
N ALA A 2 -10.03 7.75 5.06
CA ALA A 2 -10.04 6.56 4.20
C ALA A 2 -8.59 6.17 3.86
N LYS A 3 -8.28 4.89 4.01
CA LYS A 3 -6.98 4.34 3.61
C LYS A 3 -7.07 3.79 2.20
N LEU A 4 -6.06 4.10 1.41
CA LEU A 4 -5.90 3.60 0.05
C LEU A 4 -4.79 2.56 0.02
N MET A 5 -5.02 1.54 -0.80
CA MET A 5 -4.07 0.48 -1.05
C MET A 5 -3.23 0.84 -2.27
N MET A 6 -1.92 0.79 -2.09
CA MET A 6 -0.93 1.03 -3.13
C MET A 6 -0.08 -0.22 -3.27
N SER A 7 0.12 -0.67 -4.51
CA SER A 7 1.00 -1.81 -4.81
C SER A 7 2.18 -1.35 -5.64
N PHE A 8 3.34 -1.97 -5.46
CA PHE A 8 4.54 -1.60 -6.20
C PHE A 8 5.53 -2.76 -6.31
N ARG A 9 6.31 -2.76 -7.39
CA ARG A 9 7.35 -3.76 -7.65
C ARG A 9 8.72 -3.26 -7.23
N VAL A 10 9.43 -4.06 -6.44
CA VAL A 10 10.77 -3.73 -5.92
C VAL A 10 11.81 -4.62 -6.57
N VAL A 11 12.89 -4.02 -7.08
CA VAL A 11 14.05 -4.77 -7.57
C VAL A 11 15.10 -4.84 -6.46
N GLY A 12 15.47 -6.06 -6.05
CA GLY A 12 16.55 -6.30 -5.10
C GLY A 12 16.06 -6.92 -3.80
N SER A 13 16.40 -6.32 -2.66
CA SER A 13 16.04 -6.86 -1.35
C SER A 13 14.60 -6.51 -0.97
N THR A 14 13.96 -7.39 -0.20
CA THR A 14 12.68 -7.16 0.45
C THR A 14 12.70 -5.84 1.24
N PRO A 15 11.79 -4.89 0.95
CA PRO A 15 11.76 -3.60 1.63
C PRO A 15 11.18 -3.73 3.04
N THR A 16 11.73 -2.99 3.99
CA THR A 16 11.11 -2.77 5.30
C THR A 16 10.15 -1.58 5.25
N ILE A 17 9.29 -1.44 6.26
CA ILE A 17 8.40 -0.28 6.34
C ILE A 17 9.15 1.05 6.42
N ASP A 18 10.30 1.08 7.11
CA ASP A 18 11.10 2.28 7.27
C ASP A 18 11.81 2.65 5.94
N ASP A 19 12.18 1.64 5.14
CA ASP A 19 12.68 1.86 3.77
C ASP A 19 11.61 2.53 2.90
N ILE A 20 10.37 2.03 2.96
CA ILE A 20 9.25 2.56 2.19
C ILE A 20 8.89 3.98 2.62
N GLN A 21 8.88 4.27 3.92
CA GLN A 21 8.65 5.62 4.42
C GLN A 21 9.70 6.59 3.91
N THR A 22 10.97 6.21 4.02
CA THR A 22 12.09 7.03 3.55
C THR A 22 11.98 7.23 2.03
N ARG A 23 11.70 6.16 1.29
CA ARG A 23 11.62 6.18 -0.17
C ARG A 23 10.51 7.08 -0.70
N PHE A 24 9.32 7.06 -0.10
CA PHE A 24 8.18 7.86 -0.52
C PHE A 24 7.99 9.15 0.27
N SER A 25 8.91 9.45 1.21
CA SER A 25 8.80 10.60 2.11
C SER A 25 7.45 10.63 2.85
N LEU A 26 7.03 9.46 3.36
CA LEU A 26 5.80 9.27 4.14
C LEU A 26 6.10 9.46 5.63
N THR A 27 5.20 10.11 6.34
CA THR A 27 5.26 10.19 7.80
C THR A 27 4.73 8.91 8.46
N ASN A 28 4.85 8.80 9.79
CA ASN A 28 4.27 7.69 10.56
C ASN A 28 2.74 7.65 10.55
N GLU A 29 2.10 8.77 10.26
CA GLU A 29 0.64 8.88 10.23
C GLU A 29 0.08 8.60 8.83
N GLU A 30 0.90 8.83 7.80
CA GLU A 30 0.52 8.65 6.40
C GLU A 30 0.60 7.19 5.92
N ILE A 31 1.35 6.33 6.62
CA ILE A 31 1.46 4.90 6.34
C ILE A 31 0.87 4.08 7.47
N ASP A 32 0.12 3.03 7.16
CA ASP A 32 -0.39 2.11 8.17
C ASP A 32 0.70 1.14 8.63
N ARG A 33 1.33 1.43 9.77
CA ARG A 33 2.36 0.56 10.36
C ARG A 33 1.83 -0.77 10.89
N ASN A 34 0.54 -0.86 11.20
CA ASN A 34 -0.06 -2.12 11.63
C ASN A 34 -0.30 -3.06 10.45
N PHE A 35 -0.60 -2.50 9.28
CA PHE A 35 -0.65 -3.26 8.03
C PHE A 35 0.76 -3.64 7.55
N GLY A 36 1.70 -2.69 7.60
CA GLY A 36 3.09 -2.93 7.22
C GLY A 36 3.30 -2.97 5.71
N VAL A 37 4.37 -3.67 5.29
CA VAL A 37 4.67 -3.95 3.88
C VAL A 37 4.40 -5.42 3.65
N VAL A 38 3.39 -5.72 2.83
CA VAL A 38 2.93 -7.08 2.58
C VAL A 38 3.38 -7.51 1.19
N GLN A 39 4.16 -8.59 1.10
CA GLN A 39 4.45 -9.21 -0.19
C GLN A 39 3.22 -10.01 -0.64
N VAL A 40 2.62 -9.59 -1.75
CA VAL A 40 1.41 -10.21 -2.30
C VAL A 40 1.71 -11.16 -3.45
N ASP A 41 2.83 -10.95 -4.16
CA ASP A 41 3.35 -11.86 -5.17
C ASP A 41 4.87 -11.98 -5.04
N PRO A 42 5.41 -13.12 -4.55
CA PRO A 42 6.84 -13.34 -4.44
C PRO A 42 7.57 -13.59 -5.76
N GLU A 43 6.89 -14.03 -6.82
CA GLU A 43 7.53 -14.27 -8.12
C GLU A 43 7.80 -12.95 -8.86
N GLU A 44 6.92 -11.97 -8.64
CA GLU A 44 6.97 -10.65 -9.27
C GLU A 44 7.55 -9.55 -8.36
N ASP A 45 8.02 -9.91 -7.15
CA ASP A 45 8.44 -8.97 -6.11
C ASP A 45 7.42 -7.83 -5.92
N LEU A 46 6.13 -8.19 -5.87
CA LEU A 46 5.01 -7.27 -5.70
C LEU A 46 4.68 -7.11 -4.23
N TYR A 47 4.69 -5.87 -3.78
CA TYR A 47 4.40 -5.49 -2.40
C TYR A 47 3.23 -4.52 -2.36
N THR A 48 2.51 -4.53 -1.25
CA THR A 48 1.36 -3.68 -0.99
C THR A 48 1.50 -2.98 0.35
N ILE A 49 1.09 -1.72 0.39
CA ILE A 49 0.97 -0.91 1.60
C ILE A 49 -0.40 -0.25 1.67
N LEU A 50 -0.78 0.18 2.87
CA LEU A 50 -1.90 1.10 3.07
C LEU A 50 -1.36 2.48 3.44
N VAL A 51 -1.88 3.50 2.77
CA VAL A 51 -1.56 4.91 3.03
C VAL A 51 -2.83 5.73 3.23
N GLU A 52 -2.72 6.85 3.92
CA GLU A 52 -3.76 7.86 3.95
C GLU A 52 -3.98 8.43 2.54
N GLU A 53 -5.24 8.74 2.20
CA GLU A 53 -5.62 9.23 0.87
C GLU A 53 -4.80 10.46 0.42
N SER A 54 -4.53 11.40 1.33
CA SER A 54 -3.74 12.60 1.06
C SER A 54 -2.26 12.32 0.73
N ALA A 55 -1.78 11.11 1.00
CA ALA A 55 -0.40 10.70 0.78
C ALA A 55 -0.23 9.77 -0.44
N ALA A 56 -1.33 9.34 -1.08
CA ALA A 56 -1.28 8.41 -2.21
C ALA A 56 -0.43 8.94 -3.38
N ASP A 57 -0.53 10.24 -3.68
CA ASP A 57 0.23 10.87 -4.77
C ASP A 57 1.75 10.82 -4.58
N LYS A 58 2.23 10.64 -3.33
CA LYS A 58 3.67 10.51 -3.02
C LYS A 58 4.24 9.16 -3.46
N VAL A 59 3.39 8.15 -3.60
CA VAL A 59 3.79 6.78 -3.97
C VAL A 59 3.99 6.73 -5.48
N GLN A 60 5.22 6.99 -5.92
CA GLN A 60 5.58 7.07 -7.34
C GLN A 60 6.82 6.21 -7.66
N PRO A 61 6.92 5.65 -8.88
CA PRO A 61 8.09 4.88 -9.31
C PRO A 61 9.41 5.65 -9.15
N GLY A 62 10.52 4.92 -9.04
CA GLY A 62 11.88 5.47 -8.95
C GLY A 62 12.81 4.69 -8.03
N GLY A 63 14.12 4.84 -8.24
CA GLY A 63 15.12 4.07 -7.50
C GLY A 63 15.00 2.57 -7.79
N ASN A 64 14.83 1.77 -6.74
CA ASN A 64 14.57 0.33 -6.84
C ASN A 64 13.09 -0.02 -7.08
N ILE A 65 12.18 0.96 -7.05
CA ILE A 65 10.76 0.75 -7.33
C ILE A 65 10.49 1.02 -8.80
N ARG A 66 10.05 0.01 -9.54
CA ARG A 66 9.92 0.10 -11.02
C ARG A 66 8.53 0.52 -11.45
N GLU A 67 7.53 0.02 -10.75
CA GLU A 67 6.12 0.20 -11.10
C GLU A 67 5.33 0.42 -9.81
N VAL A 68 4.27 1.22 -9.93
CA VAL A 68 3.30 1.48 -8.89
C VAL A 68 1.91 1.30 -9.49
N GLU A 69 1.03 0.62 -8.76
CA GLU A 69 -0.36 0.37 -9.10
C GLU A 69 -1.28 0.89 -7.99
N GLY A 70 -2.46 1.38 -8.37
CA GLY A 70 -3.43 2.02 -7.49
C GLY A 70 -3.63 3.51 -7.78
N PRO A 71 -4.33 4.24 -6.90
CA PRO A 71 -4.87 3.77 -5.63
C PRO A 71 -6.04 2.81 -5.80
N PHE A 72 -6.07 1.78 -4.95
CA PHE A 72 -7.23 0.89 -4.79
C PHE A 72 -7.94 1.21 -3.47
N ALA A 73 -9.27 1.14 -3.47
CA ALA A 73 -10.04 1.31 -2.25
C ALA A 73 -9.81 0.11 -1.31
N ASN A 74 -9.74 0.37 0.00
CA ASN A 74 -9.77 -0.66 1.04
C ASN A 74 -11.07 -0.54 1.86
N PRO A 75 -12.25 -0.79 1.26
CA PRO A 75 -13.51 -0.66 1.97
C PRO A 75 -13.62 -1.71 3.06
N ARG A 76 -14.21 -1.33 4.19
CA ARG A 76 -14.58 -2.31 5.22
C ARG A 76 -15.62 -3.26 4.63
N ILE A 77 -15.41 -4.56 4.80
CA ILE A 77 -16.44 -5.55 4.48
C ILE A 77 -17.59 -5.36 5.46
N GLU A 78 -18.77 -5.03 4.94
CA GLU A 78 -20.02 -4.98 5.69
C GLU A 78 -20.86 -6.23 5.38
N PRO A 79 -21.56 -6.80 6.37
CA PRO A 79 -22.46 -7.91 6.13
C PRO A 79 -23.55 -7.50 5.15
N PHE A 80 -23.94 -8.42 4.26
CA PHE A 80 -25.20 -8.27 3.54
C PHE A 80 -26.32 -8.18 4.58
N GLY A 81 -27.22 -7.20 4.39
CA GLY A 81 -28.41 -7.06 5.23
C GLY A 81 -29.24 -8.36 5.23
N PRO A 82 -30.20 -8.50 6.16
CA PRO A 82 -31.09 -9.65 6.15
C PRO A 82 -31.75 -9.80 4.77
N PRO A 83 -31.93 -11.03 4.24
CA PRO A 83 -32.57 -11.25 2.95
C PRO A 83 -33.96 -10.60 2.94
N GLU A 84 -34.28 -9.90 1.85
CA GLU A 84 -35.62 -9.34 1.65
C GLU A 84 -36.62 -10.48 1.40
N PRO A 85 -37.84 -10.40 1.97
CA PRO A 85 -38.87 -11.43 1.84
C PRO A 85 -39.52 -11.49 0.45
#